data_AF-A0A3P1VXJ2-F1
#
_entry.id   AF-A0A3P1VXJ2-F1
#
_cell.length_a   1.000
_cell.length_b   1.000
_cell.length_c   1.000
_cell.angle_alpha   90.00
_cell.angle_beta   90.00
_cell.angle_gamma   90.00
#
_symmetry.space_group_name_H-M   'P 1'
#
loop_
_entity.id
_entity.type
_entity.pdbx_description
1 polymer ?
#
loop_
_entity_poly.entity_id
_entity_poly.type
_entity_poly.pdbx_seq_one_letter_code
_entity_poly.pdbx_strand_id
1 'polypeptide(L)'
;MGVRELLIYIENHGISLIFMSGIGIAAWKYAIPFFKELTRMLVELRKFFEDFNRDIVSGKGLQLLLILKCQEIRWSIEKKYIEYILKNSIKKNWDSIISELNGYTTQKLINFDEDLHDIIDKIVFKTIRTMFKAAIERSKMHLYDVLMELKNDETNHENAQRAVKIHMQNFQNELILEIKSLFD
;
A
#
# COMPACT_ATOMS: atom_id res chain seq x y z
N MET A 1 31.50 64.97 5.29
CA MET A 1 32.28 64.29 6.34
C MET A 1 33.74 64.45 6.02
N GLY A 2 34.46 65.23 6.83
CA GLY A 2 35.91 65.39 6.67
C GLY A 2 36.64 64.10 7.05
N VAL A 3 37.81 63.84 6.46
CA VAL A 3 38.65 62.66 6.76
C VAL A 3 38.87 62.48 8.27
N ARG A 4 38.92 63.59 9.01
CA ARG A 4 39.07 63.63 10.48
C ARG A 4 37.86 63.09 11.24
N GLU A 5 36.64 63.37 10.76
CA GLU A 5 35.40 62.88 11.37
C GLU A 5 35.22 61.38 11.11
N LEU A 6 35.63 60.91 9.92
CA LEU A 6 35.64 59.49 9.55
C LEU A 6 36.63 58.71 10.43
N LEU A 7 37.81 59.26 10.69
CA LEU A 7 38.82 58.66 11.57
C LEU A 7 38.33 58.52 13.01
N ILE A 8 37.72 59.58 13.58
CA ILE A 8 37.14 59.54 14.94
C ILE A 8 35.97 58.56 15.02
N TYR A 9 35.17 58.46 13.96
CA TYR A 9 34.07 57.50 13.88
C TYR A 9 34.57 56.05 13.85
N ILE A 10 35.60 55.76 13.05
CA ILE A 10 36.25 54.45 12.98
C ILE A 10 36.98 54.12 14.29
N GLU A 11 37.57 55.10 14.97
CA GLU A 11 38.23 54.88 16.27
C GLU A 11 37.21 54.54 17.37
N ASN A 12 36.08 55.25 17.42
CA ASN A 12 35.03 55.02 18.41
C ASN A 12 34.11 53.81 18.09
N HIS A 13 33.96 53.43 16.82
CA HIS A 13 33.03 52.37 16.38
C HIS A 13 33.71 51.25 15.58
N GLY A 14 35.04 51.19 15.55
CA GLY A 14 35.80 50.25 14.72
C GLY A 14 35.47 48.79 14.99
N ILE A 15 35.29 48.43 16.27
CA ILE A 15 34.87 47.09 16.68
C ILE A 15 33.44 46.80 16.18
N SER A 16 32.54 47.78 16.22
CA SER A 16 31.17 47.64 15.71
C SER A 16 31.15 47.47 14.19
N LEU A 17 31.99 48.20 13.44
CA LEU A 17 32.14 48.04 11.99
C LEU A 17 32.70 46.67 11.60
N ILE A 18 33.71 46.18 12.32
CA ILE A 18 34.26 44.83 12.12
C ILE A 18 33.20 43.76 12.42
N PHE A 19 32.43 43.94 13.49
CA PHE A 19 31.34 43.03 13.84
C PHE A 19 30.22 43.03 12.80
N MET A 20 29.79 44.20 12.33
CA MET A 20 28.74 44.34 11.31
C MET A 20 29.16 43.76 9.96
N SER A 21 30.40 44.02 9.53
CA SER A 21 30.96 43.43 8.31
C SER A 21 31.14 41.91 8.42
N GLY A 22 31.57 41.42 9.58
CA GLY A 22 31.65 40.00 9.89
C GLY A 22 30.29 39.30 9.84
N ILE A 23 29.25 39.92 10.41
CA ILE A 23 27.86 39.44 10.31
C ILE A 23 27.39 39.44 8.85
N GLY A 24 27.70 40.50 8.09
CA GLY A 24 27.35 40.57 6.66
C GLY A 24 27.98 39.44 5.84
N ILE A 25 29.27 39.16 6.06
CA ILE A 25 29.99 38.06 5.40
C ILE A 25 29.42 36.70 5.83
N ALA A 26 29.14 36.52 7.13
CA ALA A 26 28.54 35.30 7.64
C ALA A 26 27.13 35.06 7.08
N ALA A 27 26.31 36.10 7.00
CA ALA A 27 24.99 36.05 6.39
C ALA A 27 25.08 35.70 4.90
N TRP A 28 26.01 36.31 4.16
CA TRP A 28 26.20 36.04 2.74
C TRP A 28 26.71 34.62 2.47
N LYS A 29 27.68 34.15 3.26
CA LYS A 29 28.34 32.87 3.05
C LYS A 29 27.55 31.68 3.58
N TYR A 30 26.75 31.87 4.63
CA TYR A 30 26.06 30.77 5.32
C TYR A 30 24.55 30.92 5.31
N ALA A 31 24.01 32.08 5.68
CA ALA A 31 22.55 32.25 5.77
C ALA A 31 21.88 32.23 4.39
N ILE A 32 22.39 32.97 3.40
CA ILE A 32 21.78 33.03 2.05
C ILE A 32 21.77 31.65 1.37
N PRO A 33 22.87 30.89 1.33
CA PRO A 33 22.85 29.54 0.76
C PRO A 33 21.93 28.60 1.52
N PHE A 34 21.91 28.68 2.86
CA PHE A 34 21.01 27.88 3.69
C PHE A 34 19.53 28.18 3.38
N PHE A 35 19.13 29.45 3.30
CA PHE A 35 17.77 29.81 2.90
C PHE A 35 17.43 29.39 1.47
N LYS A 36 18.40 29.41 0.56
CA LYS A 36 18.22 28.93 -0.83
C LYS A 36 18.00 27.42 -0.87
N GLU A 37 18.77 26.65 -0.11
CA GLU A 37 18.61 25.19 0.06
C GLU A 37 17.25 24.87 0.69
N LEU A 38 16.88 25.56 1.76
CA LEU A 38 15.56 25.42 2.41
C LEU A 38 14.41 25.73 1.46
N THR A 39 14.53 26.79 0.65
CA THR A 39 13.47 27.16 -0.31
C THR A 39 13.33 26.09 -1.40
N ARG A 40 14.44 25.51 -1.88
CA ARG A 40 14.41 24.39 -2.83
C ARG A 40 13.77 23.15 -2.23
N MET A 41 14.16 22.80 -1.00
CA MET A 41 13.57 21.70 -0.26
C MET A 41 12.06 21.90 -0.05
N LEU A 42 11.62 23.11 0.30
CA LEU A 42 10.20 23.43 0.43
C LEU A 42 9.44 23.33 -0.91
N VAL A 43 10.05 23.72 -2.03
CA VAL A 43 9.45 23.57 -3.36
C VAL A 43 9.37 22.11 -3.80
N GLU A 44 10.41 21.32 -3.54
CA GLU A 44 10.41 19.88 -3.82
C GLU A 44 9.44 19.13 -2.92
N LEU A 45 9.38 19.47 -1.63
CA LEU A 45 8.37 18.97 -0.71
C LEU A 45 6.97 19.36 -1.17
N ARG A 46 6.76 20.61 -1.61
CA ARG A 46 5.47 21.04 -2.15
C ARG A 46 5.07 20.27 -3.40
N LYS A 47 6.00 20.04 -4.34
CA LYS A 47 5.73 19.21 -5.54
C LYS A 47 5.46 17.76 -5.16
N PHE A 48 6.24 17.21 -4.24
CA PHE A 48 6.00 15.88 -3.68
C PHE A 48 4.62 15.80 -3.03
N PHE A 49 4.24 16.80 -2.23
CA PHE A 49 2.91 16.88 -1.65
C PHE A 49 1.85 17.08 -2.73
N GLU A 50 2.04 17.91 -3.76
CA GLU A 50 1.08 18.09 -4.86
C GLU A 50 0.90 16.81 -5.70
N ASP A 51 1.96 16.01 -5.86
CA ASP A 51 1.91 14.70 -6.53
C ASP A 51 1.34 13.59 -5.62
N PHE A 52 1.61 13.65 -4.31
CA PHE A 52 1.04 12.77 -3.28
C PHE A 52 -0.41 13.10 -2.92
N ASN A 53 -0.82 14.35 -3.15
CA ASN A 53 -2.15 14.90 -2.88
C ASN A 53 -3.04 14.86 -4.13
N ARG A 54 -2.58 14.20 -5.20
CA ARG A 54 -3.49 13.40 -6.02
C ARG A 54 -3.76 12.17 -5.17
N ASP A 55 -5.01 11.84 -4.87
CA ASP A 55 -5.42 10.71 -4.00
C ASP A 55 -4.95 9.31 -4.48
N ILE A 56 -3.92 9.23 -5.32
CA ILE A 56 -3.36 8.07 -6.00
C ILE A 56 -2.16 7.53 -5.22
N VAL A 57 -2.33 6.33 -4.67
CA VAL A 57 -1.30 5.51 -4.04
C VAL A 57 -0.41 4.87 -5.11
N SER A 58 0.91 5.01 -4.98
CA SER A 58 1.90 4.45 -5.92
C SER A 58 3.15 3.91 -5.23
N GLY A 59 4.03 3.27 -6.01
CA GLY A 59 5.32 2.74 -5.53
C GLY A 59 5.19 1.79 -4.34
N LYS A 60 6.03 1.99 -3.32
CA LYS A 60 6.08 1.12 -2.12
C LYS A 60 4.77 1.14 -1.31
N GLY A 61 4.09 2.28 -1.27
CA GLY A 61 2.79 2.40 -0.60
C GLY A 61 1.74 1.52 -1.25
N LEU A 62 1.69 1.53 -2.59
CA LEU A 62 0.80 0.67 -3.35
C LEU A 62 1.13 -0.81 -3.15
N GLN A 63 2.42 -1.17 -3.21
CA GLN A 63 2.86 -2.54 -2.96
C GLN A 63 2.37 -3.06 -1.59
N LEU A 64 2.51 -2.26 -0.53
CA LEU A 64 2.05 -2.64 0.81
C LEU A 64 0.52 -2.76 0.89
N LEU A 65 -0.21 -1.82 0.28
CA LEU A 65 -1.67 -1.85 0.22
C LEU A 65 -2.18 -3.13 -0.47
N LEU A 66 -1.57 -3.52 -1.59
CA LEU A 66 -1.93 -4.75 -2.30
C LEU A 66 -1.63 -6.01 -1.49
N ILE A 67 -0.51 -6.05 -0.77
CA ILE A 67 -0.19 -7.16 0.13
C ILE A 67 -1.23 -7.28 1.25
N LEU A 68 -1.64 -6.15 1.84
CA LEU A 68 -2.69 -6.12 2.87
C LEU A 68 -4.03 -6.60 2.31
N LYS A 69 -4.43 -6.14 1.12
CA LYS A 69 -5.66 -6.59 0.45
C LYS A 69 -5.64 -8.09 0.13
N CYS A 70 -4.50 -8.61 -0.32
CA CYS A 70 -4.30 -10.04 -0.52
C CYS A 70 -4.53 -10.83 0.79
N GLN A 71 -3.94 -10.39 1.91
CA GLN A 71 -4.12 -11.02 3.21
C GLN A 71 -5.57 -10.97 3.71
N GLU A 72 -6.22 -9.81 3.56
CA GLU A 72 -7.63 -9.60 3.93
C GLU A 72 -8.55 -10.56 3.16
N ILE A 73 -8.41 -10.60 1.83
CA ILE A 73 -9.17 -11.50 0.96
C ILE A 73 -8.92 -12.95 1.37
N ARG A 74 -7.65 -13.33 1.54
CA ARG A 74 -7.27 -14.70 1.93
C ARG A 74 -7.96 -15.14 3.22
N TRP A 75 -7.83 -14.36 4.30
CA TRP A 75 -8.44 -14.71 5.58
C TRP A 75 -9.96 -14.76 5.50
N SER A 76 -10.56 -13.82 4.77
CA SER A 76 -12.01 -13.73 4.65
C SER A 76 -12.61 -14.92 3.89
N ILE A 77 -11.94 -15.42 2.85
CA ILE A 77 -12.34 -16.60 2.09
C ILE A 77 -12.10 -17.86 2.93
N GLU A 78 -10.90 -18.02 3.49
CA GLU A 78 -10.54 -19.18 4.33
C GLU A 78 -11.56 -19.40 5.45
N LYS A 79 -11.87 -18.33 6.19
CA LYS A 79 -12.83 -18.37 7.30
C LYS A 79 -14.21 -18.84 6.83
N LYS A 80 -14.71 -18.29 5.72
CA LYS A 80 -16.04 -18.62 5.18
C LYS A 80 -16.11 -20.09 4.74
N TYR A 81 -15.07 -20.60 4.07
CA TYR A 81 -15.00 -22.01 3.68
C TYR A 81 -14.94 -22.94 4.89
N ILE A 82 -14.10 -22.63 5.90
CA ILE A 82 -14.03 -23.40 7.15
C ILE A 82 -15.37 -23.41 7.88
N GLU A 83 -16.11 -22.30 7.89
CA GLU A 83 -17.45 -22.24 8.48
C GLU A 83 -18.43 -23.22 7.83
N TYR A 84 -18.40 -23.37 6.51
CA TYR A 84 -19.24 -24.37 5.83
C TYR A 84 -18.82 -25.81 6.13
N ILE A 85 -17.50 -26.06 6.16
CA ILE A 85 -16.94 -27.37 6.50
C ILE A 85 -17.40 -27.80 7.90
N LEU A 86 -17.49 -26.88 8.86
CA LEU A 86 -17.81 -27.20 10.25
C LEU A 86 -19.30 -27.26 10.56
N LYS A 87 -20.14 -26.46 9.90
CA LYS A 87 -21.52 -26.20 10.35
C LYS A 87 -22.61 -26.82 9.49
N ASN A 88 -22.30 -27.34 8.31
CA ASN A 88 -23.31 -27.79 7.36
C ASN A 88 -23.13 -29.26 6.95
N SER A 89 -24.25 -29.97 6.77
CA SER A 89 -24.25 -31.19 5.96
C SER A 89 -24.06 -30.80 4.49
N ILE A 90 -22.80 -30.73 4.05
CA ILE A 90 -22.41 -30.31 2.70
C ILE A 90 -23.17 -31.09 1.63
N LYS A 91 -23.42 -32.38 1.87
CA LYS A 91 -24.15 -33.23 0.94
C LYS A 91 -25.60 -32.78 0.72
N LYS A 92 -26.28 -32.32 1.78
CA LYS A 92 -27.70 -31.91 1.72
C LYS A 92 -27.86 -30.50 1.14
N ASN A 93 -26.91 -29.61 1.40
CA ASN A 93 -27.03 -28.18 1.09
C ASN A 93 -26.07 -27.72 -0.03
N TRP A 94 -25.55 -28.66 -0.82
CA TRP A 94 -24.48 -28.43 -1.80
C TRP A 94 -24.70 -27.19 -2.68
N ASP A 95 -25.82 -27.14 -3.41
CA ASP A 95 -26.08 -26.08 -4.39
C ASP A 95 -26.17 -24.70 -3.72
N SER A 96 -26.80 -24.64 -2.54
CA SER A 96 -26.91 -23.42 -1.75
C SER A 96 -25.54 -22.94 -1.26
N ILE A 97 -24.71 -23.85 -0.75
CA ILE A 97 -23.36 -23.54 -0.24
C ILE A 97 -22.48 -23.01 -1.37
N ILE A 98 -22.46 -23.69 -2.52
CA ILE A 98 -21.65 -23.28 -3.67
C ILE A 98 -22.13 -21.93 -4.21
N SER A 99 -23.44 -21.71 -4.31
CA SER A 99 -24.00 -20.42 -4.73
C SER A 99 -23.58 -19.28 -3.77
N GLU A 100 -23.69 -19.49 -2.46
CA GLU A 100 -23.33 -18.47 -1.47
C GLU A 100 -21.82 -18.19 -1.47
N LEU A 101 -20.98 -19.21 -1.61
CA LEU A 101 -19.52 -19.06 -1.70
C LEU A 101 -19.08 -18.30 -2.97
N ASN A 102 -19.73 -18.58 -4.10
CA ASN A 102 -19.49 -17.84 -5.34
C ASN A 102 -19.91 -16.37 -5.20
N GLY A 103 -21.08 -16.10 -4.62
CA GLY A 103 -21.55 -14.75 -4.33
C GLY A 103 -20.60 -14.01 -3.39
N TYR A 104 -20.18 -14.65 -2.30
CA TYR A 104 -19.24 -14.09 -1.33
C TYR A 104 -17.91 -13.74 -1.97
N THR A 105 -17.34 -14.63 -2.78
CA THR A 105 -16.05 -14.39 -3.46
C THR A 105 -16.16 -13.27 -4.50
N THR A 106 -17.29 -13.20 -5.22
CA THR A 106 -17.58 -12.11 -6.15
C THR A 106 -17.67 -10.78 -5.42
N GLN A 107 -18.34 -10.74 -4.27
CA GLN A 107 -18.42 -9.53 -3.45
C GLN A 107 -17.04 -9.08 -2.97
N LYS A 108 -16.12 -10.00 -2.64
CA LYS A 108 -14.74 -9.63 -2.28
C LYS A 108 -13.98 -8.98 -3.42
N LEU A 109 -14.21 -9.40 -4.67
CA LEU A 109 -13.66 -8.73 -5.85
C LEU A 109 -14.29 -7.35 -6.08
N ILE A 110 -15.59 -7.19 -5.84
CA ILE A 110 -16.26 -5.90 -5.96
C ILE A 110 -15.71 -4.92 -4.92
N ASN A 111 -15.60 -5.34 -3.65
CA ASN A 111 -15.02 -4.50 -2.61
C ASN A 111 -13.56 -4.12 -2.92
N PHE A 112 -12.77 -5.07 -3.46
CA PHE A 112 -11.42 -4.79 -3.93
C PHE A 112 -11.40 -3.73 -5.04
N ASP A 113 -12.33 -3.80 -5.99
CA ASP A 113 -12.47 -2.80 -7.04
C ASP A 113 -12.82 -1.44 -6.43
N GLU A 114 -13.84 -1.36 -5.57
CA GLU A 114 -14.30 -0.12 -4.91
C GLU A 114 -13.20 0.52 -4.05
N ASP A 115 -12.45 -0.28 -3.28
CA ASP A 115 -11.39 0.21 -2.39
C ASP A 115 -10.21 0.83 -3.14
N LEU A 116 -9.98 0.41 -4.39
CA LEU A 116 -8.76 0.72 -5.13
C LEU A 116 -8.99 1.57 -6.38
N HIS A 117 -10.22 1.64 -6.92
CA HIS A 117 -10.51 2.28 -8.21
C HIS A 117 -10.11 3.75 -8.25
N ASP A 118 -10.40 4.49 -7.18
CA ASP A 118 -10.20 5.94 -7.13
C ASP A 118 -8.83 6.33 -6.57
N ILE A 119 -8.12 5.37 -5.98
CA ILE A 119 -6.84 5.61 -5.29
C ILE A 119 -5.64 4.99 -6.00
N ILE A 120 -5.80 4.49 -7.23
CA ILE A 120 -4.71 3.94 -8.06
C ILE A 120 -4.86 4.48 -9.48
N ASP A 121 -3.75 4.71 -10.16
CA ASP A 121 -3.78 5.00 -11.61
C ASP A 121 -4.57 3.94 -12.38
N LYS A 122 -5.41 4.38 -13.32
CA LYS A 122 -6.35 3.53 -14.06
C LYS A 122 -5.69 2.36 -14.79
N ILE A 123 -4.50 2.57 -15.37
CA ILE A 123 -3.77 1.51 -16.10
C ILE A 123 -3.23 0.50 -15.10
N VAL A 124 -2.62 0.98 -14.02
CA VAL A 124 -2.07 0.16 -12.94
C VAL A 124 -3.18 -0.66 -12.27
N PHE A 125 -4.32 -0.02 -11.97
CA PHE A 125 -5.52 -0.67 -11.43
C PHE A 125 -6.01 -1.81 -12.32
N LYS A 126 -6.12 -1.60 -13.64
CA LYS A 126 -6.57 -2.64 -14.58
C LYS A 126 -5.67 -3.87 -14.57
N THR A 127 -4.35 -3.66 -14.53
CA THR A 127 -3.36 -4.75 -14.46
C THR A 127 -3.50 -5.53 -13.16
N ILE A 128 -3.51 -4.83 -12.03
CA ILE A 128 -3.66 -5.42 -10.69
C ILE A 128 -4.98 -6.19 -10.58
N ARG A 129 -6.09 -5.60 -11.03
CA ARG A 129 -7.41 -6.22 -11.01
C ARG A 129 -7.43 -7.53 -11.80
N THR A 130 -6.81 -7.54 -12.97
CA THR A 130 -6.74 -8.74 -13.82
C THR A 130 -5.97 -9.86 -13.12
N MET A 131 -4.84 -9.52 -12.50
CA MET A 131 -4.01 -10.42 -11.70
C MET A 131 -4.79 -11.00 -10.52
N PHE A 132 -5.41 -10.16 -9.69
CA PHE A 132 -6.20 -10.59 -8.53
C PHE A 132 -7.38 -11.46 -8.93
N LYS A 133 -8.13 -11.07 -9.98
CA LYS A 133 -9.26 -11.85 -10.48
C LYS A 133 -8.81 -13.24 -10.94
N ALA A 134 -7.73 -13.32 -11.70
CA ALA A 134 -7.19 -14.59 -12.17
C ALA A 134 -6.77 -15.49 -11.00
N ALA A 135 -6.05 -14.94 -10.02
CA ALA A 135 -5.62 -15.68 -8.84
C ALA A 135 -6.80 -16.21 -8.01
N ILE A 136 -7.84 -15.39 -7.82
CA ILE A 136 -9.05 -15.79 -7.08
C ILE A 136 -9.82 -16.88 -7.81
N GLU A 137 -9.99 -16.78 -9.13
CA GLU A 137 -10.67 -17.84 -9.90
C GLU A 137 -9.91 -19.16 -9.88
N ARG A 138 -8.56 -19.14 -9.97
CA ARG A 138 -7.74 -20.35 -9.74
C ARG A 138 -7.97 -20.93 -8.36
N SER A 139 -7.99 -20.08 -7.33
CA SER A 139 -8.19 -20.53 -5.95
C SER A 139 -9.57 -21.15 -5.72
N LYS A 140 -10.62 -20.59 -6.31
CA LYS A 140 -11.99 -21.11 -6.23
C LYS A 140 -12.11 -22.54 -6.73
N MET A 141 -11.43 -22.89 -7.82
CA MET A 141 -11.47 -24.25 -8.38
C MET A 141 -10.95 -25.28 -7.37
N HIS A 142 -9.80 -25.02 -6.76
CA HIS A 142 -9.24 -25.91 -5.73
C HIS A 142 -10.11 -26.00 -4.47
N LEU A 143 -10.66 -24.88 -4.01
CA LEU A 143 -11.54 -24.89 -2.85
C LEU A 143 -12.85 -25.64 -3.13
N TYR A 144 -13.34 -25.61 -4.37
CA TYR A 144 -14.47 -26.41 -4.81
C TYR A 144 -14.17 -27.90 -4.76
N ASP A 145 -12.98 -28.31 -5.21
CA ASP A 145 -12.54 -29.72 -5.16
C ASP A 145 -12.49 -30.23 -3.71
N VAL A 146 -11.96 -29.43 -2.78
CA VAL A 146 -11.95 -29.78 -1.34
C VAL A 146 -13.36 -30.00 -0.80
N LEU A 147 -14.31 -29.13 -1.17
CA LEU A 147 -15.71 -29.31 -0.77
C LEU A 147 -16.34 -30.54 -1.43
N MET A 148 -15.98 -30.85 -2.67
CA MET A 148 -16.50 -32.01 -3.40
C MET A 148 -16.01 -33.32 -2.80
N GLU A 149 -14.74 -33.40 -2.40
CA GLU A 149 -14.21 -34.53 -1.64
C GLU A 149 -14.98 -34.70 -0.32
N LEU A 150 -15.18 -33.61 0.42
CA LEU A 150 -15.92 -33.64 1.68
C LEU A 150 -17.41 -33.99 1.51
N LYS A 151 -18.02 -33.66 0.36
CA LYS A 151 -19.38 -34.09 0.00
C LYS A 151 -19.49 -35.61 -0.11
N ASN A 152 -18.42 -36.27 -0.59
CA ASN A 152 -18.37 -37.71 -0.77
C ASN A 152 -18.05 -38.44 0.54
N ASP A 153 -17.25 -37.82 1.43
CA ASP A 153 -16.90 -38.32 2.76
C ASP A 153 -17.05 -37.24 3.84
N GLU A 154 -18.27 -37.09 4.38
CA GLU A 154 -18.61 -36.06 5.38
C GLU A 154 -17.94 -36.28 6.75
N THR A 155 -17.18 -37.36 6.95
CA THR A 155 -16.47 -37.58 8.22
C THR A 155 -15.13 -36.84 8.27
N ASN A 156 -14.64 -36.38 7.12
CA ASN A 156 -13.27 -35.92 6.95
C ASN A 156 -13.09 -34.40 7.10
N HIS A 157 -13.81 -33.79 8.05
CA HIS A 157 -13.80 -32.34 8.27
C HIS A 157 -12.42 -31.78 8.63
N GLU A 158 -11.58 -32.54 9.35
CA GLU A 158 -10.26 -32.08 9.76
C GLU A 158 -9.30 -31.95 8.56
N ASN A 159 -9.28 -32.95 7.68
CA ASN A 159 -8.43 -32.88 6.49
C ASN A 159 -8.92 -31.81 5.52
N ALA A 160 -10.24 -31.64 5.35
CA ALA A 160 -10.78 -30.56 4.52
C ALA A 160 -10.39 -29.17 5.05
N GLN A 161 -10.47 -28.94 6.38
CA GLN A 161 -10.00 -27.69 6.98
C GLN A 161 -8.50 -27.47 6.74
N ARG A 162 -7.68 -28.51 6.92
CA ARG A 162 -6.24 -28.44 6.68
C ARG A 162 -5.93 -28.12 5.21
N ALA A 163 -6.63 -28.76 4.28
CA ALA A 163 -6.51 -28.53 2.84
C ALA A 163 -6.84 -27.08 2.48
N VAL A 164 -7.97 -26.54 2.97
CA VAL A 164 -8.33 -25.13 2.77
C VAL A 164 -7.23 -24.19 3.29
N LYS A 165 -6.72 -24.41 4.52
CA LYS A 165 -5.69 -23.55 5.10
C LYS A 165 -4.39 -23.55 4.29
N ILE A 166 -3.91 -24.73 3.90
CA ILE A 166 -2.68 -24.87 3.10
C ILE A 166 -2.87 -24.19 1.75
N HIS A 167 -3.99 -24.46 1.08
CA HIS A 167 -4.28 -23.88 -0.23
C HIS A 167 -4.36 -22.35 -0.16
N MET A 168 -5.06 -21.80 0.84
CA MET A 168 -5.18 -20.36 1.02
C MET A 168 -3.84 -19.69 1.39
N GLN A 169 -2.97 -20.38 2.13
CA GLN A 169 -1.59 -19.93 2.36
C GLN A 169 -0.78 -19.87 1.07
N ASN A 170 -0.85 -20.90 0.23
CA ASN A 170 -0.16 -20.93 -1.06
C ASN A 170 -0.67 -19.84 -2.00
N PHE A 171 -2.00 -19.69 -2.12
CA PHE A 171 -2.63 -18.59 -2.85
C PHE A 171 -2.08 -17.21 -2.44
N GLN A 172 -1.98 -16.94 -1.13
CA GLN A 172 -1.44 -15.69 -0.64
C GLN A 172 0.05 -15.53 -1.02
N ASN A 173 0.85 -16.57 -0.85
CA ASN A 173 2.28 -16.52 -1.13
C ASN A 173 2.54 -16.24 -2.61
N GLU A 174 1.86 -16.97 -3.50
CA GLU A 174 1.94 -16.78 -4.94
C GLU A 174 1.52 -15.37 -5.34
N LEU A 175 0.37 -14.89 -4.85
CA LEU A 175 -0.13 -13.57 -5.18
C LEU A 175 0.77 -12.45 -4.63
N ILE A 176 1.38 -12.63 -3.45
CA ILE A 176 2.38 -11.69 -2.92
C ILE A 176 3.65 -11.66 -3.78
N LEU A 177 4.08 -12.81 -4.32
CA LEU A 177 5.22 -12.86 -5.25
C LEU A 177 4.90 -12.14 -6.55
N GLU A 178 3.72 -12.37 -7.12
CA GLU A 178 3.23 -11.65 -8.31
C GLU A 178 3.11 -10.13 -8.03
N ILE A 179 2.62 -9.73 -6.85
CA ILE A 179 2.60 -8.32 -6.45
C ILE A 179 4.02 -7.75 -6.39
N LYS A 180 4.98 -8.46 -5.80
CA LYS A 180 6.35 -7.96 -5.66
C LYS A 180 7.01 -7.72 -7.01
N SER A 181 6.85 -8.63 -7.96
CA SER A 181 7.43 -8.51 -9.30
C SER A 181 6.86 -7.35 -10.13
N LEU A 182 5.73 -6.74 -9.73
CA LEU A 182 5.22 -5.51 -10.37
C LEU A 182 6.00 -4.26 -9.96
N PHE A 183 6.79 -4.31 -8.89
CA PHE A 183 7.53 -3.17 -8.32
C PHE A 183 9.04 -3.37 -8.27
N ASP A 184 9.54 -4.54 -8.68
CA ASP A 184 10.96 -4.88 -8.84
C ASP A 184 11.43 -4.55 -10.27
#